data_AF-A0A523PVR1-F1
#
_entry.id   AF-A0A523PVR1-F1
#
_cell.length_a   1.000
_cell.length_b   1.000
_cell.length_c   1.000
_cell.angle_alpha   90.00
_cell.angle_beta   90.00
_cell.angle_gamma   90.00
#
_symmetry.space_group_name_H-M   'P 1'
#
loop_
_entity.id
_entity.type
_entity.pdbx_description
1 polymer ?
#
loop_
_entity_poly.entity_id
_entity_poly.type
_entity_poly.pdbx_seq_one_letter_code
_entity_poly.pdbx_strand_id
1 'polypeptide(L)'
;MVRRLVNSLFLLLVCGVPLGQAAWELARGERVQALELFGPVNAARLRTFEDDLRAASFLHQRVTPHYQLALSRLFRRGNEQVTFGRDGWLYYAEDLDLVTAPAIEVGGPGSPVDAIVNFREQLAERGVELLLVPVPAKTMVVPDRLSRLTAGLDSVANPGTRAFFTALAERGVRTVELASVLAELRAGGEEPYLARDTHWTPRAMELAAARTALAARASLGPDPLAPVRWTVTPVAVRGRGDIAGMLRLPPGTALYDELELTVHRVTDSASGQAFEPDESAEVLLLGDSFTRVFSDGALGFGESAGFGE
;
A
#
# COMPACT_ATOMS: atom_id res chain seq x y z
N MET A 1 -37.82 27.69 0.37
CA MET A 1 -37.90 26.82 -0.81
C MET A 1 -36.74 25.81 -0.86
N VAL A 2 -35.49 26.27 -0.75
CA VAL A 2 -34.27 25.43 -0.70
C VAL A 2 -34.31 24.32 0.37
N ARG A 3 -34.72 24.64 1.62
CA ARG A 3 -34.82 23.63 2.71
C ARG A 3 -35.79 22.49 2.42
N ARG A 4 -36.90 22.77 1.73
CA ARG A 4 -37.87 21.72 1.34
C ARG A 4 -37.30 20.85 0.22
N LEU A 5 -36.58 21.45 -0.72
CA LEU A 5 -35.92 20.73 -1.81
C LEU A 5 -34.83 19.78 -1.28
N VAL A 6 -34.00 20.25 -0.33
CA VAL A 6 -32.96 19.45 0.33
C VAL A 6 -33.57 18.30 1.13
N ASN A 7 -34.64 18.56 1.90
CA ASN A 7 -35.31 17.51 2.67
C ASN A 7 -35.99 16.48 1.77
N SER A 8 -36.61 16.90 0.67
CA SER A 8 -37.21 16.00 -0.31
C SER A 8 -36.15 15.15 -1.01
N LEU A 9 -35.02 15.75 -1.39
CA LEU A 9 -33.91 15.02 -2.00
C LEU A 9 -33.29 14.01 -1.01
N PHE A 10 -33.13 14.40 0.25
CA PHE A 10 -32.63 13.54 1.32
C PHE A 10 -33.57 12.36 1.58
N LEU A 11 -34.88 12.60 1.71
CA LEU A 11 -35.88 11.54 1.88
C LEU A 11 -35.97 10.62 0.66
N LEU A 12 -35.83 11.17 -0.55
CA LEU A 12 -35.82 10.39 -1.78
C LEU A 12 -34.56 9.53 -1.88
N LEU A 13 -33.42 9.98 -1.34
CA LEU A 13 -32.20 9.17 -1.25
C LEU A 13 -32.35 8.07 -0.18
N VAL A 14 -32.79 8.43 1.03
CA VAL A 14 -32.93 7.51 2.17
C VAL A 14 -34.01 6.46 1.93
N CYS A 15 -35.14 6.82 1.32
CA CYS A 15 -36.25 5.90 1.07
C CYS A 15 -36.22 5.30 -0.33
N GLY A 16 -35.72 6.02 -1.33
CA GLY A 16 -35.71 5.55 -2.73
C GLY A 16 -34.70 4.44 -2.98
N VAL A 17 -33.54 4.46 -2.31
CA VAL A 17 -32.55 3.38 -2.44
C VAL A 17 -33.11 2.06 -1.87
N PRO A 18 -33.65 1.98 -0.64
CA PRO A 18 -34.25 0.75 -0.10
C PRO A 18 -35.49 0.27 -0.86
N LEU A 19 -36.33 1.18 -1.37
CA LEU A 19 -37.51 0.81 -2.14
C LEU A 19 -37.14 0.27 -3.53
N GLY A 20 -36.15 0.87 -4.20
CA GLY A 20 -35.61 0.38 -5.46
C GLY A 20 -34.92 -0.97 -5.30
N GLN A 21 -34.18 -1.15 -4.20
CA GLN A 21 -33.55 -2.40 -3.78
C GLN A 21 -34.59 -3.51 -3.61
N ALA A 22 -35.62 -3.26 -2.80
CA ALA A 22 -36.69 -4.23 -2.55
C ALA A 22 -37.46 -4.60 -3.82
N ALA A 23 -37.71 -3.62 -4.71
CA ALA A 23 -38.35 -3.89 -6.00
C ALA A 23 -37.47 -4.76 -6.92
N TRP A 24 -36.15 -4.58 -6.89
CA TRP A 24 -35.19 -5.38 -7.65
C TRP A 24 -35.05 -6.81 -7.12
N GLU A 25 -34.96 -6.97 -5.80
CA GLU A 25 -34.92 -8.27 -5.12
C GLU A 25 -36.20 -9.08 -5.40
N LEU A 26 -37.38 -8.44 -5.29
CA LEU A 26 -38.67 -9.05 -5.63
C LEU A 26 -38.76 -9.45 -7.11
N ALA A 27 -38.21 -8.63 -8.03
CA ALA A 27 -38.20 -8.94 -9.46
C ALA A 27 -37.32 -10.15 -9.81
N ARG A 28 -36.37 -10.54 -8.95
CA ARG A 28 -35.49 -11.71 -9.09
C ARG A 28 -35.95 -12.92 -8.29
N GLY A 29 -37.05 -12.81 -7.54
CA GLY A 29 -37.54 -13.87 -6.65
C GLY A 29 -36.71 -14.05 -5.39
N GLU A 30 -35.90 -13.05 -5.03
CA GLU A 30 -35.05 -13.05 -3.84
C GLU A 30 -35.86 -12.52 -2.62
N ARG A 31 -35.43 -12.88 -1.40
CA ARG A 31 -36.05 -12.35 -0.17
C ARG A 31 -35.60 -10.92 0.05
N VAL A 32 -36.53 -10.05 0.44
CA VAL A 32 -36.23 -8.63 0.68
C VAL A 32 -35.36 -8.47 1.92
N GLN A 33 -34.10 -8.06 1.74
CA GLN A 33 -33.12 -8.00 2.83
C GLN A 33 -33.50 -6.99 3.92
N ALA A 34 -34.22 -5.92 3.55
CA ALA A 34 -34.70 -4.91 4.51
C ALA A 34 -35.63 -5.49 5.61
N LEU A 35 -36.22 -6.67 5.40
CA LEU A 35 -37.05 -7.35 6.39
C LEU A 35 -36.24 -8.08 7.48
N GLU A 36 -34.94 -8.29 7.28
CA GLU A 36 -34.06 -8.93 8.28
C GLU A 36 -33.75 -8.00 9.46
N LEU A 37 -34.03 -6.70 9.32
CA LEU A 37 -33.86 -5.69 10.37
C LEU A 37 -34.81 -5.86 11.57
N PHE A 38 -35.92 -6.59 11.40
CA PHE A 38 -36.94 -6.77 12.45
C PHE A 38 -36.60 -7.86 13.50
N GLY A 39 -35.35 -8.35 13.52
CA GLY A 39 -34.81 -9.24 14.56
C GLY A 39 -34.16 -8.51 15.76
N PRO A 40 -33.66 -9.23 16.78
CA PRO A 40 -33.00 -8.61 17.93
C PRO A 40 -31.71 -7.88 17.51
N VAL A 41 -31.65 -6.59 17.85
CA VAL A 41 -30.60 -5.64 17.45
C VAL A 41 -29.34 -5.84 18.31
N ASN A 42 -28.20 -6.10 17.68
CA ASN A 42 -26.88 -6.02 18.33
C ASN A 42 -25.83 -5.44 17.35
N ALA A 43 -24.71 -4.96 17.88
CA ALA A 43 -23.69 -4.25 17.09
C ALA A 43 -23.05 -5.11 15.99
N ALA A 44 -22.91 -6.42 16.19
CA ALA A 44 -22.39 -7.33 15.19
C ALA A 44 -23.35 -7.49 14.01
N ARG A 45 -24.65 -7.69 14.28
CA ARG A 45 -25.70 -7.76 13.26
C ARG A 45 -25.91 -6.44 12.53
N LEU A 46 -25.73 -5.30 13.21
CA LEU A 46 -25.79 -3.99 12.55
C LEU A 46 -24.69 -3.85 11.50
N ARG A 47 -23.46 -4.27 11.82
CA ARG A 47 -22.34 -4.25 10.86
C ARG A 47 -22.57 -5.24 9.73
N THR A 48 -22.97 -6.47 10.03
CA THR A 48 -23.29 -7.46 9.00
C THR A 48 -24.41 -6.98 8.08
N PHE A 49 -25.47 -6.37 8.64
CA PHE A 49 -26.55 -5.78 7.85
C PHE A 49 -26.09 -4.56 7.02
N GLU A 50 -25.22 -3.69 7.56
CA GLU A 50 -24.62 -2.59 6.79
C GLU A 50 -23.73 -3.10 5.64
N ASP A 51 -22.95 -4.14 5.90
CA ASP A 51 -22.07 -4.75 4.90
C ASP A 51 -22.87 -5.52 3.84
N ASP A 52 -23.93 -6.23 4.24
CA ASP A 52 -24.88 -6.90 3.34
C ASP A 52 -25.67 -5.90 2.51
N LEU A 53 -26.11 -4.77 3.07
CA LEU A 53 -26.72 -3.67 2.31
C LEU A 53 -25.74 -3.03 1.33
N ARG A 54 -24.48 -2.80 1.73
CA ARG A 54 -23.44 -2.30 0.81
C ARG A 54 -23.20 -3.29 -0.33
N ALA A 55 -23.13 -4.58 -0.01
CA ALA A 55 -22.87 -5.65 -0.96
C ALA A 55 -24.05 -5.88 -1.92
N ALA A 56 -25.29 -5.86 -1.41
CA ALA A 56 -26.49 -6.11 -2.19
C ALA A 56 -27.01 -4.86 -2.93
N SER A 57 -26.57 -3.65 -2.58
CA SER A 57 -27.11 -2.45 -3.20
C SER A 57 -26.71 -2.33 -4.67
N PHE A 58 -27.68 -2.55 -5.57
CA PHE A 58 -27.51 -2.34 -7.01
C PHE A 58 -27.00 -0.92 -7.31
N LEU A 59 -27.40 0.06 -6.48
CA LEU A 59 -26.96 1.45 -6.54
C LEU A 59 -25.48 1.59 -6.20
N HIS A 60 -24.98 0.88 -5.19
CA HIS A 60 -23.56 0.91 -4.86
C HIS A 60 -22.72 0.29 -5.99
N GLN A 61 -23.12 -0.87 -6.52
CA GLN A 61 -22.35 -1.53 -7.57
C GLN A 61 -22.41 -0.82 -8.94
N ARG A 62 -23.55 -0.21 -9.31
CA ARG A 62 -23.72 0.42 -10.64
C ARG A 62 -23.59 1.94 -10.66
N VAL A 63 -23.77 2.64 -9.55
CA VAL A 63 -23.72 4.11 -9.53
C VAL A 63 -22.41 4.61 -8.94
N THR A 64 -21.89 3.99 -7.88
CA THR A 64 -20.67 4.47 -7.22
C THR A 64 -19.47 4.58 -8.16
N PRO A 65 -19.14 3.59 -9.03
CA PRO A 65 -18.02 3.73 -9.95
C PRO A 65 -18.16 4.90 -10.92
N HIS A 66 -19.35 5.13 -11.46
CA HIS A 66 -19.61 6.24 -12.40
C HIS A 66 -19.64 7.60 -11.71
N TYR A 67 -20.17 7.65 -10.49
CA TYR A 67 -20.11 8.83 -9.64
C TYR A 67 -18.66 9.18 -9.30
N GLN A 68 -17.86 8.18 -8.90
CA GLN A 68 -16.44 8.35 -8.64
C GLN A 68 -15.69 8.82 -9.88
N LEU A 69 -15.99 8.27 -11.06
CA LEU A 69 -15.43 8.74 -12.33
C LEU A 69 -15.73 10.22 -12.59
N ALA A 70 -16.98 10.65 -12.38
CA ALA A 70 -17.37 12.04 -12.54
C ALA A 70 -16.61 12.95 -11.55
N LEU A 71 -16.52 12.55 -10.28
CA LEU A 71 -15.75 13.27 -9.26
C LEU A 71 -14.27 13.39 -9.62
N SER A 72 -13.65 12.30 -10.06
CA SER A 72 -12.23 12.28 -10.41
C SER A 72 -11.94 13.09 -11.67
N ARG A 73 -12.78 13.01 -12.72
CA ARG A 73 -12.59 13.79 -13.96
C ARG A 73 -12.86 15.28 -13.80
N LEU A 74 -13.97 15.64 -13.16
CA LEU A 74 -14.42 17.04 -13.11
C LEU A 74 -13.76 17.82 -11.96
N PHE A 75 -13.49 17.15 -10.84
CA PHE A 75 -13.06 17.83 -9.61
C PHE A 75 -11.72 17.32 -9.07
N ARG A 76 -11.06 16.37 -9.75
CA ARG A 76 -9.80 15.73 -9.29
C ARG A 76 -9.91 15.24 -7.85
N ARG A 77 -11.05 14.64 -7.50
CA ARG A 77 -11.31 14.09 -6.17
C ARG A 77 -11.21 12.57 -6.20
N GLY A 78 -10.47 12.01 -5.24
CA GLY A 78 -10.43 10.57 -5.02
C GLY A 78 -11.53 10.11 -4.07
N ASN A 79 -11.26 9.04 -3.35
CA ASN A 79 -12.20 8.40 -2.42
C ASN A 79 -11.54 8.22 -1.04
N GLU A 80 -12.07 7.33 -0.21
CA GLU A 80 -11.54 7.04 1.12
C GLU A 80 -10.10 6.50 1.13
N GLN A 81 -9.64 5.92 0.01
CA GLN A 81 -8.30 5.33 -0.11
C GLN A 81 -7.33 6.21 -0.91
N VAL A 82 -7.84 7.13 -1.73
CA VAL A 82 -7.03 7.84 -2.73
C VAL A 82 -7.11 9.35 -2.57
N THR A 83 -5.96 9.99 -2.39
CA THR A 83 -5.79 11.44 -2.45
C THR A 83 -5.09 11.85 -3.74
N PHE A 84 -5.65 12.84 -4.45
CA PHE A 84 -5.04 13.37 -5.67
C PHE A 84 -3.91 14.34 -5.35
N GLY A 85 -2.75 14.09 -5.96
CA GLY A 85 -1.63 15.00 -6.01
C GLY A 85 -1.64 15.93 -7.22
N ARG A 86 -0.51 16.61 -7.40
CA ARG A 86 -0.16 17.41 -8.59
C ARG A 86 0.41 16.51 -9.68
N ASP A 87 0.33 16.97 -10.93
CA ASP A 87 1.08 16.37 -12.05
C ASP A 87 0.87 14.86 -12.24
N GLY A 88 -0.36 14.39 -12.00
CA GLY A 88 -0.74 12.98 -12.17
C GLY A 88 -0.40 12.07 -10.99
N TRP A 89 0.18 12.60 -9.91
CA TRP A 89 0.45 11.84 -8.69
C TRP A 89 -0.83 11.50 -7.94
N LEU A 90 -0.87 10.31 -7.36
CA LEU A 90 -1.89 9.84 -6.42
C LEU A 90 -1.21 9.35 -5.14
N TYR A 91 -1.88 9.52 -4.01
CA TYR A 91 -1.40 9.14 -2.70
C TYR A 91 -2.40 8.22 -2.02
N TYR A 92 -1.87 7.27 -1.28
CA TYR A 92 -2.66 6.40 -0.42
C TYR A 92 -3.07 7.18 0.83
N ALA A 93 -4.35 7.11 1.19
CA ALA A 93 -4.89 7.88 2.31
C ALA A 93 -4.23 7.50 3.65
N GLU A 94 -3.95 6.21 3.87
CA GLU A 94 -3.34 5.75 5.13
C GLU A 94 -1.89 6.25 5.29
N ASP A 95 -1.15 6.42 4.19
CA ASP A 95 0.18 7.05 4.21
C ASP A 95 0.11 8.53 4.63
N LEU A 96 -0.98 9.22 4.32
CA LEU A 96 -1.22 10.60 4.75
C LEU A 96 -1.61 10.62 6.23
N ASP A 97 -2.41 9.66 6.66
CA ASP A 97 -2.75 9.49 8.06
C ASP A 97 -1.50 9.22 8.88
N LEU A 98 -0.56 8.38 8.40
CA LEU A 98 0.71 8.11 9.09
C LEU A 98 1.50 9.39 9.41
N VAL A 99 1.60 10.32 8.45
CA VAL A 99 2.37 11.56 8.65
C VAL A 99 1.62 12.64 9.42
N THR A 100 0.29 12.53 9.55
CA THR A 100 -0.56 13.51 10.24
C THR A 100 -1.07 13.02 11.60
N ALA A 101 -1.00 11.71 11.85
CA ALA A 101 -1.41 11.07 13.09
C ALA A 101 -0.57 11.52 14.30
N PRO A 102 -1.07 11.30 15.52
CA PRO A 102 -0.27 11.42 16.74
C PRO A 102 1.05 10.66 16.66
N ALA A 103 1.98 11.01 17.54
CA ALA A 103 3.27 10.34 17.62
C ALA A 103 3.09 8.83 17.85
N ILE A 104 3.93 8.03 17.18
CA ILE A 104 3.99 6.57 17.37
C ILE A 104 4.23 6.25 18.85
N GLU A 105 3.39 5.39 19.42
CA GLU A 105 3.52 4.95 20.80
C GLU A 105 4.74 4.03 20.97
N VAL A 106 5.71 4.45 21.77
CA VAL A 106 6.98 3.71 21.97
C VAL A 106 6.97 2.78 23.18
N GLY A 107 5.83 2.65 23.88
CA GLY A 107 5.64 1.66 24.93
C GLY A 107 4.18 1.60 25.42
N GLY A 108 3.81 0.46 25.99
CA GLY A 108 2.47 0.22 26.52
C GLY A 108 1.59 -0.64 25.59
N PRO A 109 0.34 -0.94 25.99
CA PRO A 109 -0.55 -1.81 25.22
C PRO A 109 -0.78 -1.25 23.81
N GLY A 110 -0.30 -1.97 22.79
CA GLY A 110 -0.42 -1.56 21.39
C GLY A 110 0.84 -0.91 20.78
N SER A 111 1.93 -0.76 21.54
CA SER A 111 3.18 -0.23 20.99
C SER A 111 3.77 -1.16 19.92
N PRO A 112 4.02 -0.67 18.68
CA PRO A 112 4.72 -1.46 17.67
C PRO A 112 6.16 -1.79 18.08
N VAL A 113 6.80 -0.95 18.89
CA VAL A 113 8.17 -1.19 19.37
C VAL A 113 8.19 -2.41 20.29
N ASP A 114 7.21 -2.55 21.19
CA ASP A 114 7.11 -3.71 22.09
C ASP A 114 6.86 -5.00 21.30
N ALA A 115 6.01 -4.97 20.27
CA ALA A 115 5.76 -6.11 19.41
C ALA A 115 7.00 -6.54 18.61
N ILE A 116 7.75 -5.58 18.04
CA ILE A 116 9.00 -5.85 17.31
C ILE A 116 10.06 -6.45 18.23
N VAL A 117 10.23 -5.90 19.44
CA VAL A 117 11.19 -6.41 20.42
C VAL A 117 10.82 -7.82 20.85
N ASN A 118 9.54 -8.08 21.11
CA ASN A 118 9.08 -9.43 21.44
C ASN A 118 9.34 -10.43 20.30
N PHE A 119 9.11 -10.03 19.05
CA PHE A 119 9.43 -10.88 17.89
C PHE A 119 10.94 -11.13 17.77
N ARG A 120 11.78 -10.10 17.97
CA ARG A 120 13.25 -10.23 18.03
C ARG A 120 13.69 -11.25 19.07
N GLU A 121 13.07 -11.23 20.26
CA GLU A 121 13.37 -12.16 21.36
C GLU A 121 13.04 -13.61 20.97
N GLN A 122 11.86 -13.84 20.38
CA GLN A 122 11.46 -15.16 19.91
C GLN A 122 12.41 -15.71 18.82
N LEU A 123 12.91 -14.85 17.94
CA LEU A 123 13.90 -15.24 16.93
C LEU A 123 15.26 -15.53 17.57
N ALA A 124 15.71 -14.71 18.51
CA ALA A 124 16.97 -14.89 19.21
C ALA A 124 17.02 -16.21 20.01
N GLU A 125 15.91 -16.63 20.63
CA GLU A 125 15.78 -17.94 21.28
C GLU A 125 16.05 -19.13 20.32
N ARG A 126 15.88 -18.90 19.01
CA ARG A 126 16.11 -19.88 17.94
C ARG A 126 17.45 -19.66 17.23
N GLY A 127 18.29 -18.75 17.72
CA GLY A 127 19.57 -18.40 17.09
C GLY A 127 19.42 -17.61 15.79
N VAL A 128 18.26 -16.98 15.55
CA VAL A 128 17.99 -16.16 14.36
C VAL A 128 18.13 -14.67 14.71
N GLU A 129 18.92 -13.93 13.94
CA GLU A 129 19.04 -12.49 14.09
C GLU A 129 17.94 -11.75 13.30
N LEU A 130 17.30 -10.77 13.93
CA LEU A 130 16.34 -9.89 13.26
C LEU A 130 17.04 -8.62 12.76
N LEU A 131 17.00 -8.41 11.45
CA LEU A 131 17.30 -7.14 10.80
C LEU A 131 16.01 -6.49 10.32
N LEU A 132 15.60 -5.38 10.94
CA LEU A 132 14.38 -4.67 10.56
C LEU A 132 14.70 -3.65 9.44
N VAL A 133 13.88 -3.59 8.40
CA VAL A 133 14.06 -2.67 7.27
C VAL A 133 12.79 -1.81 7.09
N PRO A 134 12.62 -0.73 7.87
CA PRO A 134 11.44 0.12 7.71
C PRO A 134 11.50 0.90 6.40
N VAL A 135 10.50 0.72 5.54
CA VAL A 135 10.34 1.47 4.30
C VAL A 135 9.57 2.76 4.59
N PRO A 136 10.13 3.96 4.35
CA PRO A 136 9.44 5.22 4.64
C PRO A 136 8.34 5.45 3.61
N ALA A 137 7.12 5.77 4.05
CA ALA A 137 5.97 5.96 3.17
C ALA A 137 6.22 7.00 2.06
N LYS A 138 5.52 6.86 0.93
CA LYS A 138 5.61 7.76 -0.23
C LYS A 138 5.37 9.22 0.15
N THR A 139 4.42 9.47 1.04
CA THR A 139 4.09 10.81 1.57
C THR A 139 5.23 11.46 2.34
N MET A 140 6.08 10.65 3.00
CA MET A 140 7.23 11.13 3.75
C MET A 140 8.36 11.59 2.82
N VAL A 141 8.56 10.87 1.72
CA VAL A 141 9.71 11.07 0.82
C VAL A 141 9.39 12.02 -0.34
N VAL A 142 8.15 12.03 -0.81
CA VAL A 142 7.69 12.87 -1.93
C VAL A 142 6.47 13.71 -1.50
N PRO A 143 6.59 14.59 -0.49
CA PRO A 143 5.46 15.41 -0.03
C PRO A 143 5.13 16.56 -1.00
N ASP A 144 6.10 17.04 -1.77
CA ASP A 144 5.97 18.17 -2.69
C ASP A 144 5.01 17.93 -3.87
N ARG A 145 4.85 16.67 -4.30
CA ARG A 145 3.88 16.32 -5.34
C ARG A 145 2.44 16.25 -4.79
N LEU A 146 2.20 16.38 -3.48
CA LEU A 146 0.87 16.31 -2.89
C LEU A 146 0.01 17.53 -3.22
N SER A 147 0.52 18.75 -2.99
CA SER A 147 -0.25 19.97 -3.24
C SER A 147 0.66 21.17 -3.49
N ARG A 148 0.08 22.33 -3.85
CA ARG A 148 0.85 23.58 -3.95
C ARG A 148 1.39 24.04 -2.59
N LEU A 149 0.71 23.69 -1.50
CA LEU A 149 1.10 24.07 -0.14
C LEU A 149 2.30 23.25 0.36
N THR A 150 2.49 22.04 -0.17
CA THR A 150 3.62 21.17 0.18
C THR A 150 4.79 21.31 -0.78
N ALA A 151 4.70 22.16 -1.81
CA ALA A 151 5.69 22.26 -2.89
C ALA A 151 7.12 22.57 -2.44
N GLY A 152 7.30 23.19 -1.27
CA GLY A 152 8.61 23.50 -0.68
C GLY A 152 9.08 22.49 0.36
N LEU A 153 8.40 21.35 0.52
CA LEU A 153 8.79 20.30 1.46
C LEU A 153 9.65 19.26 0.74
N ASP A 154 10.88 19.07 1.22
CA ASP A 154 11.75 18.00 0.71
C ASP A 154 11.40 16.65 1.32
N SER A 155 11.04 16.62 2.60
CA SER A 155 10.55 15.44 3.30
C SER A 155 9.62 15.81 4.45
N VAL A 156 8.81 14.86 4.89
CA VAL A 156 7.96 14.97 6.08
C VAL A 156 8.11 13.68 6.89
N ALA A 157 8.16 13.80 8.22
CA ALA A 157 8.13 12.64 9.10
C ALA A 157 7.09 12.84 10.19
N ASN A 158 6.48 11.74 10.64
CA ASN A 158 5.69 11.76 11.86
C ASN A 158 6.59 12.21 13.03
N PRO A 159 6.11 13.07 13.95
CA PRO A 159 6.91 13.52 15.09
C PRO A 159 7.48 12.37 15.95
N GLY A 160 6.79 11.22 16.00
CA GLY A 160 7.20 10.02 16.71
C GLY A 160 8.25 9.16 15.99
N THR A 161 8.55 9.41 14.71
CA THR A 161 9.49 8.58 13.92
C THR A 161 10.87 8.50 14.59
N ARG A 162 11.41 9.63 15.06
CA ARG A 162 12.72 9.63 15.73
C ARG A 162 12.68 8.83 17.03
N ALA A 163 11.64 9.01 17.84
CA ALA A 163 11.48 8.28 19.10
C ALA A 163 11.33 6.78 18.86
N PHE A 164 10.61 6.39 17.81
CA PHE A 164 10.47 4.99 17.38
C PHE A 164 11.83 4.34 17.08
N PHE A 165 12.66 4.97 16.24
CA PHE A 165 14.00 4.44 15.93
C PHE A 165 14.93 4.43 17.13
N THR A 166 14.90 5.48 17.96
CA THR A 166 15.68 5.51 19.21
C THR A 166 15.28 4.36 20.14
N ALA A 167 13.98 4.13 20.35
CA ALA A 167 13.50 3.06 21.23
C ALA A 167 13.84 1.66 20.70
N LEU A 168 13.86 1.46 19.38
CA LEU A 168 14.34 0.21 18.77
C LEU A 168 15.83 -0.01 19.02
N ALA A 169 16.66 1.02 18.77
CA ALA A 169 18.10 0.96 18.94
C ALA A 169 18.51 0.72 20.40
N GLU A 170 17.88 1.43 21.35
CA GLU A 170 18.09 1.24 22.80
C GLU A 170 17.74 -0.18 23.26
N ARG A 171 16.82 -0.85 22.57
CA ARG A 171 16.42 -2.24 22.82
C ARG A 171 17.12 -3.25 21.90
N GLY A 172 18.22 -2.85 21.27
CA GLY A 172 19.09 -3.73 20.50
C GLY A 172 18.48 -4.29 19.21
N VAL A 173 17.42 -3.66 18.68
CA VAL A 173 16.88 -4.01 17.36
C VAL A 173 17.72 -3.29 16.31
N ARG A 174 18.38 -4.06 15.43
CA ARG A 174 19.12 -3.50 14.30
C ARG A 174 18.16 -3.08 13.20
N THR A 175 18.37 -1.89 12.65
CA THR A 175 17.58 -1.33 11.56
C THR A 175 18.43 -0.97 10.35
N VAL A 176 17.84 -1.08 9.15
CA VAL A 176 18.36 -0.44 7.93
C VAL A 176 17.46 0.75 7.61
N GLU A 177 17.95 1.95 7.90
CA GLU A 177 17.19 3.18 7.60
C GLU A 177 17.31 3.52 6.10
N LEU A 178 16.17 3.49 5.40
CA LEU A 178 16.11 3.73 3.95
C LEU A 178 15.79 5.19 3.57
N ALA A 179 15.42 6.04 4.53
CA ALA A 179 15.03 7.43 4.25
C ALA A 179 16.14 8.23 3.55
N SER A 180 17.41 8.06 3.97
CA SER A 180 18.55 8.71 3.32
C SER A 180 18.78 8.19 1.91
N VAL A 181 18.68 6.87 1.69
CA VAL A 181 18.85 6.25 0.36
C VAL A 181 17.86 6.84 -0.65
N LEU A 182 16.59 6.96 -0.24
CA LEU A 182 15.55 7.50 -1.12
C LEU A 182 15.67 9.02 -1.31
N ALA A 183 16.11 9.75 -0.28
CA ALA A 183 16.38 11.18 -0.38
C ALA A 183 17.55 11.49 -1.32
N GLU A 184 18.62 10.70 -1.26
CA GLU A 184 19.78 10.82 -2.16
C GLU A 184 19.41 10.54 -3.61
N LEU A 185 18.62 9.48 -3.87
CA LEU A 185 18.09 9.19 -5.20
C LEU A 185 17.30 10.39 -5.76
N ARG A 186 16.44 10.98 -4.93
CA ARG A 186 15.61 12.13 -5.31
C ARG A 186 16.43 13.40 -5.53
N ALA A 187 17.45 13.64 -4.72
CA ALA A 187 18.41 14.72 -4.94
C ALA A 187 19.19 14.55 -6.25
N GLY A 188 19.38 13.30 -6.71
CA GLY A 188 19.94 12.95 -8.01
C GLY A 188 18.99 13.16 -9.20
N GLY A 189 17.73 13.54 -8.97
CA GLY A 189 16.74 13.81 -10.00
C GLY A 189 15.87 12.61 -10.41
N GLU A 190 15.98 11.49 -9.69
CA GLU A 190 15.16 10.29 -9.93
C GLU A 190 14.05 10.17 -8.88
N GLU A 191 12.83 9.84 -9.29
CA GLU A 191 11.71 9.70 -8.36
C GLU A 191 11.80 8.34 -7.62
N PRO A 192 11.74 8.33 -6.27
CA PRO A 192 11.85 7.08 -5.51
C PRO A 192 10.56 6.27 -5.50
N TYR A 193 9.44 6.86 -5.90
CA TYR A 193 8.10 6.26 -5.86
C TYR A 193 7.39 6.36 -7.20
N LEU A 194 6.58 5.35 -7.51
CA LEU A 194 5.71 5.37 -8.68
C LEU A 194 4.57 6.38 -8.47
N ALA A 195 4.31 7.23 -9.47
CA ALA A 195 3.39 8.35 -9.31
C ALA A 195 1.97 7.95 -8.87
N ARG A 196 1.47 6.79 -9.33
CA ARG A 196 0.07 6.33 -9.17
C ARG A 196 -0.04 4.98 -8.48
N ASP A 197 1.02 4.59 -7.78
CA ASP A 197 1.14 3.35 -7.06
C ASP A 197 1.75 3.62 -5.68
N THR A 198 1.51 2.75 -4.71
CA THR A 198 2.04 2.83 -3.34
C THR A 198 3.54 2.53 -3.29
N HIS A 199 4.05 1.73 -4.23
CA HIS A 199 5.39 1.19 -4.18
C HIS A 199 6.45 2.12 -4.78
N TRP A 200 7.69 1.83 -4.40
CA TRP A 200 8.89 2.46 -4.93
C TRP A 200 9.09 2.20 -6.44
N THR A 201 9.96 2.97 -7.08
CA THR A 201 10.45 2.63 -8.42
C THR A 201 11.41 1.43 -8.37
N PRO A 202 11.61 0.69 -9.47
CA PRO A 202 12.61 -0.39 -9.51
C PRO A 202 13.99 0.07 -9.04
N ARG A 203 14.40 1.27 -9.46
CA ARG A 203 15.69 1.86 -9.06
C ARG A 203 15.79 2.10 -7.55
N ALA A 204 14.74 2.63 -6.93
CA ALA A 204 14.70 2.84 -5.49
C ALA A 204 14.73 1.52 -4.71
N MET A 205 13.98 0.52 -5.17
CA MET A 205 14.01 -0.84 -4.62
C MET A 205 15.43 -1.43 -4.68
N GLU A 206 16.10 -1.36 -5.82
CA GLU A 206 17.45 -1.91 -6.00
C GLU A 206 18.48 -1.28 -5.07
N LEU A 207 18.41 0.05 -4.88
CA LEU A 207 19.28 0.76 -3.95
C LEU A 207 19.00 0.36 -2.50
N ALA A 208 17.72 0.21 -2.14
CA ALA A 208 17.32 -0.28 -0.83
C ALA A 208 17.78 -1.73 -0.61
N ALA A 209 17.62 -2.61 -1.60
CA ALA A 209 18.06 -4.01 -1.57
C ALA A 209 19.58 -4.11 -1.40
N ALA A 210 20.35 -3.32 -2.16
CA ALA A 210 21.81 -3.27 -2.02
C ALA A 210 22.24 -2.80 -0.61
N ARG A 211 21.57 -1.77 -0.06
CA ARG A 211 21.85 -1.29 1.30
C ARG A 211 21.51 -2.34 2.36
N THR A 212 20.40 -3.03 2.20
CA THR A 212 19.96 -4.09 3.11
C THR A 212 20.87 -5.31 3.03
N ALA A 213 21.26 -5.74 1.82
CA ALA A 213 22.18 -6.85 1.61
C ALA A 213 23.54 -6.59 2.26
N LEU A 214 24.06 -5.36 2.20
CA LEU A 214 25.29 -4.98 2.90
C LEU A 214 25.15 -5.13 4.42
N ALA A 215 24.02 -4.70 4.99
CA ALA A 215 23.76 -4.81 6.43
C ALA A 215 23.54 -6.27 6.88
N ALA A 216 22.86 -7.08 6.07
CA ALA A 216 22.63 -8.50 6.33
C ALA A 216 23.92 -9.32 6.26
N ARG A 217 24.80 -9.05 5.29
CA ARG A 217 26.12 -9.70 5.19
C ARG A 217 26.97 -9.52 6.44
N ALA A 218 26.85 -8.39 7.13
CA ALA A 218 27.55 -8.17 8.40
C ALA A 218 27.10 -9.13 9.51
N SER A 219 25.91 -9.74 9.41
CA SER A 219 25.37 -10.72 10.36
C SER A 219 25.72 -12.17 10.02
N LEU A 220 26.05 -12.48 8.76
CA LEU A 220 26.37 -13.85 8.31
C LEU A 220 27.81 -14.29 8.62
N GLY A 221 28.64 -13.40 9.19
CA GLY A 221 30.04 -13.71 9.49
C GLY A 221 30.97 -13.63 8.27
N PRO A 222 32.26 -14.02 8.43
CA PRO A 222 33.28 -13.89 7.40
C PRO A 222 33.27 -15.04 6.37
N ASP A 223 32.49 -16.09 6.61
CA ASP A 223 32.48 -17.26 5.74
C ASP A 223 31.88 -16.88 4.38
N PRO A 224 32.57 -17.20 3.27
CA PRO A 224 32.08 -16.86 1.95
C PRO A 224 30.85 -17.70 1.64
N LEU A 225 29.72 -17.02 1.41
CA LEU A 225 28.54 -17.63 0.78
C LEU A 225 28.97 -18.31 -0.52
N ALA A 226 28.40 -19.49 -0.80
CA ALA A 226 28.61 -20.16 -2.07
C ALA A 226 28.30 -19.19 -3.22
N PRO A 227 29.20 -19.04 -4.21
CA PRO A 227 29.00 -18.07 -5.27
C PRO A 227 27.85 -18.52 -6.17
N VAL A 228 26.68 -17.89 -5.99
CA VAL A 228 25.58 -17.98 -6.95
C VAL A 228 25.80 -16.92 -8.02
N ARG A 229 25.71 -17.31 -9.29
CA ARG A 229 25.80 -16.37 -10.42
C ARG A 229 24.40 -16.10 -10.92
N TRP A 230 24.00 -14.84 -10.80
CA TRP A 230 22.75 -14.34 -11.31
C TRP A 230 22.98 -13.56 -12.60
N THR A 231 22.05 -13.70 -13.55
CA THR A 231 21.96 -12.90 -14.76
C THR A 231 20.83 -11.90 -14.59
N VAL A 232 21.18 -10.62 -14.74
CA VAL A 232 20.24 -9.51 -14.64
C VAL A 232 19.92 -8.98 -16.04
N THR A 233 18.64 -8.98 -16.41
CA THR A 233 18.19 -8.56 -17.74
C THR A 233 17.13 -7.47 -17.63
N PRO A 234 17.29 -6.31 -18.31
CA PRO A 234 16.26 -5.28 -18.33
C PRO A 234 15.03 -5.75 -19.13
N VAL A 235 13.85 -5.60 -18.55
CA VAL A 235 12.56 -5.96 -19.15
C VAL A 235 11.59 -4.79 -19.03
N ALA A 236 10.98 -4.41 -20.15
CA ALA A 236 9.92 -3.41 -20.16
C ALA A 236 8.62 -4.01 -19.65
N VAL A 237 7.99 -3.37 -18.67
CA VAL A 237 6.70 -3.76 -18.09
C VAL A 237 5.75 -2.57 -18.10
N ARG A 238 4.45 -2.86 -18.13
CA ARG A 238 3.39 -1.86 -18.03
C ARG A 238 2.41 -2.24 -16.94
N GLY A 239 1.93 -1.25 -16.20
CA GLY A 239 0.94 -1.46 -15.16
C GLY A 239 0.21 -0.18 -14.79
N ARG A 240 -1.02 -0.31 -14.30
CA ARG A 240 -1.87 0.84 -13.95
C ARG A 240 -1.41 1.57 -12.68
N GLY A 241 -0.80 0.84 -11.75
CA GLY A 241 -0.58 1.26 -10.37
C GLY A 241 -1.78 0.99 -9.47
N ASP A 242 -1.53 0.49 -8.26
CA ASP A 242 -2.55 0.05 -7.29
C ASP A 242 -3.46 1.20 -6.82
N ILE A 243 -2.92 2.37 -6.49
CA ILE A 243 -3.69 3.56 -6.07
C ILE A 243 -4.65 3.98 -7.19
N ALA A 244 -4.23 3.91 -8.45
CA ALA A 244 -5.14 4.17 -9.57
C ALA A 244 -6.26 3.12 -9.70
N GLY A 245 -6.01 1.89 -9.27
CA GLY A 245 -7.02 0.83 -9.13
C GLY A 245 -7.99 1.07 -7.97
N MET A 246 -7.48 1.58 -6.83
CA MET A 246 -8.27 1.91 -5.63
C MET A 246 -9.34 2.98 -5.87
N LEU A 247 -9.26 3.74 -6.97
CA LEU A 247 -10.34 4.63 -7.40
C LEU A 247 -11.64 3.89 -7.80
N ARG A 248 -11.61 2.56 -8.01
CA ARG A 248 -12.81 1.74 -8.27
C ARG A 248 -13.71 2.31 -9.38
N LEU A 249 -13.06 2.75 -10.46
CA LEU A 249 -13.73 3.30 -11.65
C LEU A 249 -14.45 2.20 -12.44
N PRO A 250 -15.39 2.55 -13.34
CA PRO A 250 -16.07 1.56 -14.17
C PRO A 250 -15.07 0.74 -15.00
N PRO A 251 -15.34 -0.56 -15.25
CA PRO A 251 -14.48 -1.41 -16.07
C PRO A 251 -14.18 -0.76 -17.43
N GLY A 252 -12.94 -0.94 -17.91
CA GLY A 252 -12.48 -0.34 -19.17
C GLY A 252 -12.27 1.18 -19.12
N THR A 253 -12.48 1.83 -17.97
CA THR A 253 -12.19 3.26 -17.81
C THR A 253 -10.86 3.48 -17.12
N ALA A 254 -9.98 4.22 -17.78
CA ALA A 254 -8.77 4.76 -17.19
C ALA A 254 -8.84 6.29 -17.14
N LEU A 255 -8.31 6.87 -16.06
CA LEU A 255 -8.05 8.32 -15.98
C LEU A 255 -6.69 8.69 -16.53
N TYR A 256 -5.79 7.73 -16.58
CA TYR A 256 -4.41 7.92 -16.94
C TYR A 256 -3.89 6.71 -17.71
N ASP A 257 -2.86 6.91 -18.51
CA ASP A 257 -2.17 5.83 -19.24
C ASP A 257 -1.45 4.90 -18.26
N GLU A 258 -1.06 3.72 -18.71
CA GLU A 258 -0.26 2.81 -17.87
C GLU A 258 1.10 3.44 -17.54
N LEU A 259 1.64 3.07 -16.38
CA LEU A 259 3.05 3.30 -16.04
C LEU A 259 3.88 2.36 -16.91
N GLU A 260 4.89 2.90 -17.58
CA GLU A 260 5.89 2.10 -18.29
C GLU A 260 7.17 2.10 -17.46
N LEU A 261 7.65 0.91 -17.10
CA LEU A 261 8.82 0.73 -16.26
C LEU A 261 9.81 -0.21 -16.94
N THR A 262 11.09 -0.06 -16.62
CA THR A 262 12.09 -1.10 -16.86
C THR A 262 12.41 -1.74 -15.52
N VAL A 263 12.15 -3.03 -15.41
CA VAL A 263 12.55 -3.86 -14.26
C VAL A 263 13.78 -4.68 -14.63
N HIS A 264 14.59 -5.03 -13.64
CA HIS A 264 15.80 -5.81 -13.83
C HIS A 264 15.56 -7.25 -13.38
N ARG A 265 15.10 -8.10 -14.31
CA ARG A 265 14.77 -9.49 -14.02
C ARG A 265 16.03 -10.30 -13.73
N VAL A 266 15.98 -11.04 -12.64
CA VAL A 266 17.05 -11.89 -12.12
C VAL A 266 16.74 -13.34 -12.44
N THR A 267 17.73 -14.04 -13.00
CA THR A 267 17.66 -15.46 -13.36
C THR A 267 18.96 -16.15 -13.01
N ASP A 268 18.91 -17.44 -12.68
CA ASP A 268 20.10 -18.25 -12.45
C ASP A 268 20.93 -18.34 -13.74
N SER A 269 22.23 -18.01 -13.68
CA SER A 269 23.08 -17.94 -14.87
C SER A 269 23.34 -19.30 -15.53
N ALA A 270 23.19 -20.42 -14.81
CA ALA A 270 23.48 -21.76 -15.34
C ALA A 270 22.25 -22.39 -16.00
N SER A 271 21.10 -22.27 -15.37
CA SER A 271 19.83 -22.89 -15.78
C SER A 271 18.90 -21.93 -16.54
N GLY A 272 19.11 -20.62 -16.40
CA GLY A 272 18.22 -19.58 -16.95
C GLY A 272 16.85 -19.50 -16.24
N GLN A 273 16.66 -20.21 -15.14
CA GLN A 273 15.41 -20.21 -14.38
C GLN A 273 15.25 -18.92 -13.58
N ALA A 274 14.00 -18.54 -13.34
CA ALA A 274 13.63 -17.49 -12.39
C ALA A 274 14.21 -17.80 -10.99
N PHE A 275 14.47 -16.74 -10.21
CA PHE A 275 14.74 -16.91 -8.79
C PHE A 275 13.54 -17.59 -8.11
N GLU A 276 13.83 -18.59 -7.28
CA GLU A 276 12.87 -19.26 -6.41
C GLU A 276 13.45 -19.30 -4.98
N PRO A 277 12.64 -19.05 -3.94
CA PRO A 277 13.09 -19.17 -2.55
C PRO A 277 13.64 -20.56 -2.24
N ASP A 278 14.77 -20.62 -1.55
CA ASP A 278 15.41 -21.86 -1.10
C ASP A 278 15.19 -22.05 0.41
N GLU A 279 14.55 -23.15 0.81
CA GLU A 279 14.30 -23.48 2.23
C GLU A 279 15.59 -23.71 3.03
N SER A 280 16.71 -23.97 2.35
CA SER A 280 18.04 -24.11 2.96
C SER A 280 18.83 -22.81 3.06
N ALA A 281 18.26 -21.68 2.62
CA ALA A 281 18.92 -20.39 2.66
C ALA A 281 19.18 -19.90 4.10
N GLU A 282 20.33 -19.25 4.29
CA GLU A 282 20.71 -18.65 5.59
C GLU A 282 19.97 -17.34 5.89
N VAL A 283 19.31 -16.75 4.89
CA VAL A 283 18.57 -15.50 4.99
C VAL A 283 17.12 -15.72 4.61
N LEU A 284 16.22 -15.39 5.53
CA LEU A 284 14.79 -15.34 5.28
C LEU A 284 14.33 -13.88 5.15
N LEU A 285 13.79 -13.52 3.99
CA LEU A 285 13.14 -12.23 3.77
C LEU A 285 11.64 -12.34 4.05
N LEU A 286 11.17 -11.56 5.02
CA LEU A 286 9.74 -11.40 5.32
C LEU A 286 9.34 -9.94 5.09
N GLY A 287 8.28 -9.73 4.32
CA GLY A 287 7.78 -8.40 4.00
C GLY A 287 6.38 -8.43 3.42
N ASP A 288 5.90 -7.26 3.00
CA ASP A 288 4.60 -7.06 2.40
C ASP A 288 4.70 -6.96 0.86
N SER A 289 3.78 -6.24 0.23
CA SER A 289 3.81 -6.04 -1.22
C SER A 289 5.05 -5.29 -1.71
N PHE A 290 5.76 -4.52 -0.87
CA PHE A 290 7.02 -3.86 -1.26
C PHE A 290 8.11 -4.86 -1.65
N THR A 291 8.18 -6.02 -1.00
CA THR A 291 9.17 -7.03 -1.37
C THR A 291 8.79 -7.78 -2.64
N ARG A 292 7.50 -7.77 -3.01
CA ARG A 292 6.93 -8.62 -4.06
C ARG A 292 6.47 -7.88 -5.32
N VAL A 293 6.35 -6.56 -5.30
CA VAL A 293 5.72 -5.77 -6.38
C VAL A 293 6.33 -6.01 -7.75
N PHE A 294 7.62 -6.35 -7.82
CA PHE A 294 8.33 -6.67 -9.07
C PHE A 294 8.62 -8.18 -9.26
N SER A 295 8.18 -9.02 -8.30
CA SER A 295 8.32 -10.48 -8.33
C SER A 295 7.03 -11.18 -8.74
N ASP A 296 5.88 -10.62 -8.33
CA ASP A 296 4.56 -11.20 -8.50
C ASP A 296 3.77 -10.43 -9.55
N GLY A 297 3.59 -11.04 -10.72
CA GLY A 297 2.82 -10.47 -11.82
C GLY A 297 1.38 -10.10 -11.45
N ALA A 298 0.80 -10.70 -10.39
CA ALA A 298 -0.53 -10.33 -9.90
C ALA A 298 -0.56 -8.96 -9.21
N LEU A 299 0.58 -8.47 -8.71
CA LEU A 299 0.73 -7.09 -8.19
C LEU A 299 0.94 -6.06 -9.30
N GLY A 300 1.02 -6.52 -10.55
CA GLY A 300 0.88 -5.68 -11.74
C GLY A 300 2.19 -5.28 -12.42
N PHE A 301 3.35 -5.59 -11.85
CA PHE A 301 4.64 -5.27 -12.45
C PHE A 301 5.60 -6.46 -12.46
N GLY A 302 5.87 -7.03 -13.65
CA GLY A 302 6.98 -7.96 -13.86
C GLY A 302 6.95 -9.28 -13.08
N GLU A 303 8.01 -10.07 -13.30
CA GLU A 303 8.26 -11.36 -12.64
C GLU A 303 9.77 -11.46 -12.36
N SER A 304 10.13 -11.96 -11.18
CA SER A 304 11.52 -12.19 -10.74
C SER A 304 12.44 -10.95 -10.75
N ALA A 305 11.96 -9.81 -10.27
CA ALA A 305 12.74 -8.57 -10.17
C ALA A 305 12.49 -7.81 -8.85
N GLY A 306 11.98 -8.48 -7.83
CA GLY A 306 11.67 -7.86 -6.53
C GLY A 306 12.86 -7.73 -5.61
N PHE A 307 12.55 -7.46 -4.34
CA PHE A 307 13.54 -6.99 -3.37
C PHE A 307 14.49 -8.10 -2.91
N GLY A 308 14.07 -9.36 -3.00
CA GLY A 308 14.85 -10.52 -2.55
C GLY A 308 15.74 -11.12 -3.65
N GLU A 309 15.45 -10.79 -4.90
CA GLU A 309 16.13 -11.25 -6.11
C GLU A 309 17.41 -10.47 -6.42
#